data_AF-A0A935HXH5-F1
#
_entry.id   AF-A0A935HXH5-F1
#
_cell.length_a   1.000
_cell.length_b   1.000
_cell.length_c   1.000
_cell.angle_alpha   90.00
_cell.angle_beta   90.00
_cell.angle_gamma   90.00
#
_symmetry.space_group_name_H-M   'P 1'
#
loop_
_entity.id
_entity.type
_entity.pdbx_description
1 polymer ?
#
loop_
_entity_poly.entity_id
_entity_poly.type
_entity_poly.pdbx_seq_one_letter_code
_entity_poly.pdbx_strand_id
1 'polypeptide(L)'
;MKIITALFLTLSITFISKAQTTFQFAIIGDYGKAGTNELNVSNLVKSWNPEFIITLGDNNYELGEQSTIDTNIGKYYSQFIFPYTGSYGTGDTVNRFYPSLGNHDWYTDTASAYLNYFSLPGNERYYDFIKGNIHFFAIDSDPNEPDGVDSNSVQALWLKNSLAASSQKFNLVYFHHPPYSSGQHGNNPYMNWPFKRWGADAVLAGHDHTYERIILNEFLYIVNGLGGKSIYTFNTPVTGSAVRYNNNYGAMLAKTYEDSLVFRFYTVTPTLRDYYKLLPAKKTLLLTSLIEGFYDSDSGLSVMDTIKVLLRKTVSPYEEVDSAKVFMSAAGTGTFEFNKALNSTPYYLVIQHRNSIETWSLSGNSFSANNLSYDFTGAVNKAYGNNLKLKGSKYCIYSGDINQDGYIDGSDVSLVDNDVFISASGYLNTDLSGDNFTDVNDLSLVDNNSFTSVTAVKP
;
A
#
# COMPACT_ATOMS: atom_id res chain seq x y z
N MET A 1 1.86 -26.29 -64.32
CA MET A 1 1.15 -26.40 -63.03
C MET A 1 2.07 -25.87 -61.95
N LYS A 2 1.95 -24.59 -61.57
CA LYS A 2 2.71 -23.98 -60.47
C LYS A 2 1.69 -23.42 -59.48
N ILE A 3 1.64 -24.05 -58.31
CA ILE A 3 0.77 -23.70 -57.19
C ILE A 3 1.42 -22.49 -56.51
N ILE A 4 0.67 -21.39 -56.41
CA ILE A 4 1.05 -20.22 -55.59
C ILE A 4 0.37 -20.39 -54.25
N THR A 5 1.15 -20.69 -53.22
CA THR A 5 0.69 -20.76 -51.83
C THR A 5 0.67 -19.35 -51.25
N ALA A 6 -0.52 -18.83 -50.94
CA ALA A 6 -0.67 -17.54 -50.26
C ALA A 6 -0.42 -17.74 -48.75
N LEU A 7 0.60 -17.04 -48.23
CA LEU A 7 0.92 -17.00 -46.81
C LEU A 7 0.01 -15.95 -46.14
N PHE A 8 -0.95 -16.38 -45.32
CA PHE A 8 -1.75 -15.47 -44.50
C PHE A 8 -0.95 -15.13 -43.22
N LEU A 9 -0.47 -13.90 -43.14
CA LEU A 9 0.11 -13.35 -41.92
C LEU A 9 -1.04 -12.85 -41.01
N THR A 10 -1.37 -13.59 -39.96
CA THR A 10 -2.29 -13.10 -38.92
C THR A 10 -1.57 -12.09 -38.04
N LEU A 11 -1.93 -10.81 -38.18
CA LEU A 11 -1.47 -9.73 -37.32
C LEU A 11 -2.25 -9.78 -36.00
N SER A 12 -1.66 -10.30 -34.92
CA SER A 12 -2.24 -10.21 -33.58
C SER A 12 -2.14 -8.77 -33.08
N ILE A 13 -3.24 -8.02 -33.16
CA ILE A 13 -3.36 -6.70 -32.54
C ILE A 13 -3.63 -6.93 -31.05
N THR A 14 -2.60 -6.75 -30.22
CA THR A 14 -2.76 -6.69 -28.76
C THR A 14 -3.45 -5.37 -28.43
N PHE A 15 -4.74 -5.42 -28.09
CA PHE A 15 -5.42 -4.28 -27.47
C PHE A 15 -4.78 -4.04 -26.10
N ILE A 16 -3.96 -3.00 -25.98
CA ILE A 16 -3.58 -2.48 -24.67
C ILE A 16 -4.86 -1.91 -24.06
N SER A 17 -5.47 -2.65 -23.13
CA SER A 17 -6.62 -2.14 -22.39
C SER A 17 -6.18 -0.89 -21.64
N LYS A 18 -6.89 0.21 -21.85
CA LYS A 18 -6.67 1.42 -21.06
C LYS A 18 -7.01 1.07 -19.62
N ALA A 19 -6.09 1.26 -18.68
CA ALA A 19 -6.31 0.95 -17.28
C ALA A 19 -7.63 1.57 -16.81
N GLN A 20 -8.58 0.72 -16.43
CA GLN A 20 -9.92 1.12 -16.05
C GLN A 20 -9.88 1.67 -14.63
N THR A 21 -10.43 2.88 -14.44
CA THR A 21 -10.63 3.45 -13.11
C THR A 21 -11.62 2.58 -12.34
N THR A 22 -11.29 2.19 -11.11
CA THR A 22 -12.20 1.39 -10.26
C THR A 22 -13.26 2.28 -9.64
N PHE A 23 -12.89 3.45 -9.10
CA PHE A 23 -13.80 4.53 -8.70
C PHE A 23 -13.10 5.90 -8.67
N GLN A 24 -13.86 6.96 -8.43
CA GLN A 24 -13.31 8.31 -8.26
C GLN A 24 -14.08 9.11 -7.22
N PHE A 25 -13.37 9.97 -6.50
CA PHE A 25 -13.92 10.80 -5.43
C PHE A 25 -13.31 12.20 -5.49
N ALA A 26 -14.01 13.18 -4.90
CA ALA A 26 -13.54 14.55 -4.82
C ALA A 26 -13.02 14.88 -3.42
N ILE A 27 -12.11 15.85 -3.35
CA ILE A 27 -11.50 16.34 -2.12
C ILE A 27 -11.59 17.87 -2.14
N ILE A 28 -12.20 18.44 -1.11
CA ILE A 28 -12.38 19.89 -0.93
C ILE A 28 -11.98 20.29 0.49
N GLY A 29 -11.45 21.47 0.70
CA GLY A 29 -11.15 22.03 2.03
C GLY A 29 -11.49 23.51 2.06
N ASP A 30 -11.84 24.03 3.23
CA ASP A 30 -12.04 25.48 3.43
C ASP A 30 -13.12 26.05 2.48
N TYR A 31 -14.21 25.29 2.42
CA TYR A 31 -15.45 25.59 1.69
C TYR A 31 -16.52 26.08 2.68
N GLY A 32 -17.78 26.25 2.28
CA GLY A 32 -18.84 26.51 3.26
C GLY A 32 -18.93 27.96 3.72
N LYS A 33 -18.63 28.93 2.84
CA LYS A 33 -18.93 30.35 3.06
C LYS A 33 -20.19 30.82 2.33
N ALA A 34 -20.73 29.96 1.47
CA ALA A 34 -21.65 30.26 0.39
C ALA A 34 -21.12 31.33 -0.59
N GLY A 35 -21.85 31.52 -1.69
CA GLY A 35 -21.56 32.54 -2.70
C GLY A 35 -20.96 31.98 -3.98
N THR A 36 -20.47 32.89 -4.83
CA THR A 36 -20.04 32.56 -6.20
C THR A 36 -18.84 31.61 -6.24
N ASN A 37 -17.86 31.80 -5.36
CA ASN A 37 -16.66 30.97 -5.34
C ASN A 37 -16.99 29.51 -5.01
N GLU A 38 -17.77 29.30 -3.96
CA GLU A 38 -18.23 27.98 -3.57
C GLU A 38 -19.16 27.34 -4.61
N LEU A 39 -20.06 28.13 -5.22
CA LEU A 39 -20.87 27.65 -6.34
C LEU A 39 -19.99 27.10 -7.47
N ASN A 40 -18.94 27.85 -7.84
CA ASN A 40 -18.01 27.47 -8.90
C ASN A 40 -17.22 26.20 -8.56
N VAL A 41 -16.73 26.07 -7.32
CA VAL A 41 -16.06 24.86 -6.84
C VAL A 41 -17.03 23.68 -6.83
N SER A 42 -18.26 23.87 -6.34
CA SER A 42 -19.28 22.81 -6.34
C SER A 42 -19.62 22.35 -7.76
N ASN A 43 -19.70 23.27 -8.73
CA ASN A 43 -19.97 22.96 -10.13
C ASN A 43 -18.81 22.16 -10.75
N LEU A 44 -17.57 22.54 -10.46
CA LEU A 44 -16.38 21.78 -10.86
C LEU A 44 -16.44 20.35 -10.32
N VAL A 45 -16.67 20.19 -9.01
CA VAL A 45 -16.78 18.87 -8.36
C VAL A 45 -17.90 18.04 -8.98
N LYS A 46 -19.11 18.61 -9.12
CA LYS A 46 -20.27 17.95 -9.70
C LYS A 46 -20.04 17.55 -11.16
N SER A 47 -19.27 18.33 -11.93
CA SER A 47 -18.93 18.00 -13.33
C SER A 47 -18.15 16.69 -13.47
N TRP A 48 -17.47 16.25 -12.42
CA TRP A 48 -16.75 14.98 -12.43
C TRP A 48 -17.65 13.78 -12.20
N ASN A 49 -18.86 13.96 -11.65
CA ASN A 49 -19.70 12.87 -11.16
C ASN A 49 -18.92 11.93 -10.19
N PRO A 50 -18.39 12.46 -9.06
CA PRO A 50 -17.66 11.64 -8.10
C PRO A 50 -18.61 10.71 -7.35
N GLU A 51 -18.12 9.53 -6.95
CA GLU A 51 -18.89 8.62 -6.10
C GLU A 51 -19.15 9.22 -4.73
N PHE A 52 -18.15 9.89 -4.14
CA PHE A 52 -18.29 10.58 -2.86
C PHE A 52 -17.31 11.76 -2.76
N ILE A 53 -17.47 12.54 -1.70
CA ILE A 53 -16.63 13.69 -1.36
C ILE A 53 -16.05 13.46 0.03
N ILE A 54 -14.74 13.69 0.19
CA ILE A 54 -14.14 13.94 1.51
C ILE A 54 -13.86 15.43 1.66
N THR A 55 -13.97 15.96 2.88
CA THR A 55 -13.61 17.35 3.17
C THR A 55 -12.42 17.44 4.10
N LEU A 56 -11.65 18.53 4.00
CA LEU A 56 -10.44 18.79 4.79
C LEU A 56 -10.69 19.86 5.87
N GLY A 57 -11.89 19.85 6.47
CA GLY A 57 -12.28 20.79 7.52
C GLY A 57 -12.74 22.16 7.04
N ASP A 58 -13.18 22.94 8.02
CA ASP A 58 -13.83 24.23 7.88
C ASP A 58 -15.02 24.16 6.92
N ASN A 59 -16.09 23.54 7.42
CA ASN A 59 -17.25 23.20 6.62
C ASN A 59 -18.33 24.30 6.65
N ASN A 60 -18.32 25.16 7.67
CA ASN A 60 -19.39 26.14 7.92
C ASN A 60 -18.86 27.49 8.46
N TYR A 61 -18.48 28.40 7.57
CA TYR A 61 -18.04 29.74 7.94
C TYR A 61 -19.18 30.69 8.31
N GLU A 62 -18.96 31.69 9.16
CA GLU A 62 -17.68 32.03 9.82
C GLU A 62 -17.52 31.39 11.19
N LEU A 63 -18.59 30.95 11.83
CA LEU A 63 -18.58 30.57 13.25
C LEU A 63 -19.21 29.21 13.51
N GLY A 64 -19.37 28.37 12.48
CA GLY A 64 -19.91 27.03 12.64
C GLY A 64 -21.40 26.99 12.99
N GLU A 65 -22.13 28.09 12.89
CA GLU A 65 -23.48 28.22 13.46
C GLU A 65 -24.52 27.27 12.84
N GLN A 66 -25.43 26.76 13.68
CA GLN A 66 -26.54 25.90 13.25
C GLN A 66 -27.45 26.56 12.22
N SER A 67 -27.58 27.88 12.25
CA SER A 67 -28.43 28.66 11.34
C SER A 67 -27.83 28.77 9.93
N THR A 68 -26.51 28.63 9.76
CA THR A 68 -25.83 28.81 8.47
C THR A 68 -25.49 27.48 7.79
N ILE A 69 -25.38 26.38 8.55
CA ILE A 69 -24.82 25.12 8.05
C ILE A 69 -25.54 24.56 6.81
N ASP A 70 -26.87 24.59 6.77
CA ASP A 70 -27.62 24.10 5.60
C ASP A 70 -27.44 24.99 4.36
N THR A 71 -27.33 26.30 4.57
CA THR A 71 -27.10 27.26 3.47
C THR A 71 -25.68 27.18 2.94
N ASN A 72 -24.72 26.94 3.82
CA ASN A 72 -23.31 26.84 3.47
C ASN A 72 -22.96 25.49 2.85
N ILE A 73 -23.60 24.40 3.26
CA ILE A 73 -23.27 23.04 2.80
C ILE A 73 -24.37 22.49 1.89
N GLY A 74 -25.59 22.36 2.44
CA GLY A 74 -26.73 21.73 1.79
C GLY A 74 -27.05 22.33 0.42
N LYS A 75 -27.02 23.66 0.31
CA LYS A 75 -27.23 24.39 -0.95
C LYS A 75 -26.35 23.90 -2.11
N TYR A 76 -25.13 23.45 -1.84
CA TYR A 76 -24.17 23.07 -2.87
C TYR A 76 -24.01 21.56 -2.99
N TYR A 77 -24.16 20.82 -1.88
CA TYR A 77 -23.75 19.42 -1.75
C TYR A 77 -24.85 18.48 -1.21
N SER A 78 -26.09 18.94 -0.99
CA SER A 78 -27.19 18.11 -0.46
C SER A 78 -27.33 16.75 -1.15
N GLN A 79 -27.15 16.69 -2.47
CA GLN A 79 -27.23 15.46 -3.28
C GLN A 79 -26.19 14.38 -2.94
N PHE A 80 -25.23 14.64 -2.05
CA PHE A 80 -24.24 13.66 -1.57
C PHE A 80 -24.47 13.26 -0.10
N ILE A 81 -25.40 13.91 0.60
CA ILE A 81 -25.58 13.77 2.05
C ILE A 81 -26.75 12.84 2.34
N PHE A 82 -26.55 11.90 3.26
CA PHE A 82 -27.62 11.08 3.80
C PHE A 82 -27.36 10.71 5.27
N PRO A 83 -28.38 10.78 6.14
CA PRO A 83 -29.66 11.43 5.91
C PRO A 83 -29.47 12.95 5.73
N TYR A 84 -30.26 13.57 4.84
CA TYR A 84 -30.28 15.02 4.69
C TYR A 84 -31.65 15.56 5.07
N THR A 85 -31.68 16.49 6.03
CA THR A 85 -32.91 17.07 6.60
C THR A 85 -33.06 18.55 6.25
N GLY A 86 -32.14 19.09 5.46
CA GLY A 86 -32.13 20.49 5.06
C GLY A 86 -33.12 20.83 3.94
N SER A 87 -33.04 22.06 3.47
CA SER A 87 -34.04 22.69 2.61
C SER A 87 -33.70 22.71 1.12
N TYR A 88 -32.48 22.29 0.74
CA TYR A 88 -31.95 22.46 -0.62
C TYR A 88 -31.99 21.18 -1.48
N GLY A 89 -32.88 20.24 -1.15
CA GLY A 89 -33.06 19.00 -1.92
C GLY A 89 -33.53 17.85 -1.05
N THR A 90 -33.67 16.67 -1.65
CA THR A 90 -34.09 15.44 -0.95
C THR A 90 -32.95 14.72 -0.25
N GLY A 91 -31.71 15.13 -0.49
CA GLY A 91 -30.53 14.34 -0.10
C GLY A 91 -30.26 13.19 -1.06
N ASP A 92 -29.36 12.32 -0.63
CA ASP A 92 -29.14 11.00 -1.23
C ASP A 92 -29.91 9.91 -0.46
N THR A 93 -29.78 8.65 -0.89
CA THR A 93 -30.27 7.44 -0.21
C THR A 93 -29.16 6.70 0.54
N VAL A 94 -27.89 7.05 0.29
CA VAL A 94 -26.70 6.54 0.98
C VAL A 94 -25.73 7.67 1.23
N ASN A 95 -24.98 7.64 2.33
CA ASN A 95 -24.07 8.75 2.61
C ASN A 95 -22.87 8.73 1.66
N ARG A 96 -22.62 9.85 0.98
CA ARG A 96 -21.52 10.07 0.02
C ARG A 96 -20.75 11.36 0.34
N PHE A 97 -20.88 11.88 1.56
CA PHE A 97 -20.19 13.06 2.05
C PHE A 97 -19.54 12.76 3.40
N TYR A 98 -18.22 12.82 3.44
CA TYR A 98 -17.41 12.42 4.59
C TYR A 98 -16.50 13.59 5.03
N PRO A 99 -17.03 14.52 5.84
CA PRO A 99 -16.27 15.68 6.26
C PRO A 99 -15.35 15.38 7.46
N SER A 100 -14.26 16.13 7.59
CA SER A 100 -13.52 16.27 8.85
C SER A 100 -13.87 17.62 9.50
N LEU A 101 -13.68 17.77 10.81
CA LEU A 101 -13.84 19.05 11.50
C LEU A 101 -12.65 19.98 11.25
N GLY A 102 -12.91 21.28 11.14
CA GLY A 102 -11.91 22.36 11.21
C GLY A 102 -12.18 23.34 12.34
N ASN A 103 -11.31 24.34 12.50
CA ASN A 103 -11.43 25.26 13.62
C ASN A 103 -12.70 26.13 13.57
N HIS A 104 -13.20 26.43 12.37
CA HIS A 104 -14.45 27.18 12.23
C HIS A 104 -15.69 26.38 12.64
N ASP A 105 -15.63 25.05 12.62
CA ASP A 105 -16.72 24.19 13.09
C ASP A 105 -16.77 24.14 14.63
N TRP A 106 -15.60 24.24 15.27
CA TRP A 106 -15.40 24.26 16.73
C TRP A 106 -15.70 25.60 17.41
N TYR A 107 -16.02 26.66 16.66
CA TYR A 107 -16.49 27.92 17.26
C TYR A 107 -17.90 27.83 17.86
N THR A 108 -18.60 26.72 17.65
CA THR A 108 -19.82 26.37 18.39
C THR A 108 -19.54 25.45 19.57
N ASP A 109 -20.45 25.45 20.55
CA ASP A 109 -20.35 24.55 21.70
C ASP A 109 -20.26 23.09 21.24
N THR A 110 -19.10 22.47 21.49
CA THR A 110 -18.78 21.07 21.15
C THR A 110 -18.98 20.68 19.68
N ALA A 111 -18.79 21.62 18.74
CA ALA A 111 -19.07 21.41 17.31
C ALA A 111 -20.50 20.91 17.01
N SER A 112 -21.46 21.25 17.87
CA SER A 112 -22.82 20.69 17.86
C SER A 112 -23.55 20.88 16.53
N ALA A 113 -23.35 21.99 15.84
CA ALA A 113 -23.98 22.20 14.53
C ALA A 113 -23.55 21.16 13.50
N TYR A 114 -22.25 20.83 13.46
CA TYR A 114 -21.69 19.79 12.60
C TYR A 114 -22.26 18.40 12.98
N LEU A 115 -22.20 18.05 14.27
CA LEU A 115 -22.64 16.74 14.77
C LEU A 115 -24.15 16.52 14.62
N ASN A 116 -24.95 17.59 14.68
CA ASN A 116 -26.39 17.50 14.43
C ASN A 116 -26.75 17.38 12.94
N TYR A 117 -25.87 17.84 12.05
CA TYR A 117 -26.16 17.97 10.62
C TYR A 117 -25.73 16.76 9.80
N PHE A 118 -24.62 16.13 10.16
CA PHE A 118 -24.12 14.93 9.50
C PHE A 118 -24.48 13.67 10.30
N SER A 119 -24.49 12.51 9.62
CA SER A 119 -24.44 11.21 10.29
C SER A 119 -23.27 10.43 9.73
N LEU A 120 -22.28 10.15 10.58
CA LEU A 120 -20.96 9.65 10.20
C LEU A 120 -20.60 8.39 11.00
N PRO A 121 -19.61 7.61 10.56
CA PRO A 121 -19.11 6.48 11.33
C PRO A 121 -18.45 6.93 12.65
N GLY A 122 -18.15 5.96 13.51
CA GLY A 122 -17.36 6.18 14.72
C GLY A 122 -18.06 7.13 15.70
N ASN A 123 -17.29 8.10 16.22
CA ASN A 123 -17.81 9.15 17.09
C ASN A 123 -18.12 10.46 16.32
N GLU A 124 -18.10 10.39 14.98
CA GLU A 124 -18.37 11.47 14.03
C GLU A 124 -17.37 12.64 14.02
N ARG A 125 -16.55 12.80 15.06
CA ARG A 125 -15.43 13.77 15.11
C ARG A 125 -14.18 13.22 14.43
N TYR A 126 -13.86 11.96 14.72
CA TYR A 126 -12.84 11.18 14.02
C TYR A 126 -13.36 9.76 13.78
N TYR A 127 -13.09 9.24 12.60
CA TYR A 127 -13.70 8.00 12.15
C TYR A 127 -12.97 7.43 10.94
N ASP A 128 -13.27 6.19 10.62
CA ASP A 128 -12.77 5.52 9.43
C ASP A 128 -13.89 4.95 8.57
N PHE A 129 -13.57 4.71 7.31
CA PHE A 129 -14.42 3.96 6.40
C PHE A 129 -13.62 3.39 5.24
N ILE A 130 -14.15 2.36 4.60
CA ILE A 130 -13.52 1.70 3.46
C ILE A 130 -14.35 1.94 2.19
N LYS A 131 -13.68 2.33 1.10
CA LYS A 131 -14.25 2.36 -0.26
C LYS A 131 -13.26 1.70 -1.23
N GLY A 132 -13.71 0.64 -1.91
CA GLY A 132 -12.86 -0.16 -2.78
C GLY A 132 -11.59 -0.62 -2.05
N ASN A 133 -10.42 -0.31 -2.60
CA ASN A 133 -9.11 -0.71 -2.05
C ASN A 133 -8.48 0.34 -1.12
N ILE A 134 -9.26 1.28 -0.59
CA ILE A 134 -8.78 2.39 0.23
C ILE A 134 -9.49 2.40 1.58
N HIS A 135 -8.69 2.49 2.64
CA HIS A 135 -9.14 2.82 3.99
C HIS A 135 -8.91 4.31 4.24
N PHE A 136 -9.97 5.04 4.56
CA PHE A 136 -9.94 6.47 4.86
C PHE A 136 -10.03 6.68 6.35
N PHE A 137 -9.26 7.63 6.88
CA PHE A 137 -9.24 8.00 8.29
C PHE A 137 -9.41 9.52 8.42
N ALA A 138 -10.60 9.96 8.86
CA ALA A 138 -10.85 11.32 9.29
C ALA A 138 -10.28 11.51 10.70
N ILE A 139 -9.49 12.57 10.88
CA ILE A 139 -8.94 12.99 12.17
C ILE A 139 -9.47 14.38 12.50
N ASP A 140 -9.81 14.60 13.76
CA ASP A 140 -10.03 15.92 14.30
C ASP A 140 -8.69 16.50 14.76
N SER A 141 -8.28 17.57 14.09
CA SER A 141 -7.01 18.26 14.34
C SER A 141 -7.17 19.53 15.17
N ASP A 142 -8.38 19.86 15.63
CA ASP A 142 -8.60 21.07 16.42
C ASP A 142 -8.22 20.85 17.89
N PRO A 143 -7.51 21.79 18.55
CA PRO A 143 -7.15 21.67 19.96
C PRO A 143 -8.33 21.53 20.94
N ASN A 144 -9.56 21.82 20.52
CA ASN A 144 -10.76 21.58 21.33
C ASN A 144 -11.24 20.12 21.33
N GLU A 145 -10.65 19.23 20.53
CA GLU A 145 -11.00 17.81 20.54
C GLU A 145 -10.75 17.18 21.92
N PRO A 146 -11.78 16.70 22.63
CA PRO A 146 -11.64 16.14 23.98
C PRO A 146 -10.70 14.93 24.08
N ASP A 147 -10.56 14.12 23.03
CA ASP A 147 -9.65 12.97 23.01
C ASP A 147 -8.19 13.34 22.69
N GLY A 148 -7.92 14.63 22.43
CA GLY A 148 -6.61 15.24 22.23
C GLY A 148 -6.03 15.11 20.81
N VAL A 149 -5.09 15.99 20.48
CA VAL A 149 -4.51 16.14 19.13
C VAL A 149 -2.99 15.91 19.04
N ASP A 150 -2.34 15.49 20.12
CA ASP A 150 -0.93 15.08 20.07
C ASP A 150 -0.76 13.59 19.76
N SER A 151 0.46 13.16 19.46
CA SER A 151 0.73 11.77 19.01
C SER A 151 0.55 10.68 20.09
N ASN A 152 0.28 11.06 21.34
CA ASN A 152 -0.04 10.16 22.46
C ASN A 152 -1.51 10.21 22.87
N SER A 153 -2.33 11.03 22.18
CA SER A 153 -3.73 11.20 22.49
C SER A 153 -4.54 9.91 22.27
N VAL A 154 -5.76 9.86 22.81
CA VAL A 154 -6.66 8.71 22.64
C VAL A 154 -6.96 8.50 21.15
N GLN A 155 -7.22 9.60 20.43
CA GLN A 155 -7.40 9.62 18.98
C GLN A 155 -6.16 9.12 18.22
N ALA A 156 -4.96 9.57 18.58
CA ALA A 156 -3.73 9.14 17.92
C ALA A 156 -3.43 7.65 18.11
N LEU A 157 -3.70 7.11 19.31
CA LEU A 157 -3.58 5.68 19.59
C LEU A 157 -4.61 4.85 18.82
N TRP A 158 -5.84 5.35 18.69
CA TRP A 158 -6.85 4.75 17.81
C TRP A 158 -6.34 4.67 16.37
N LEU A 159 -5.89 5.80 15.79
CA LEU A 159 -5.40 5.84 14.42
C LEU A 159 -4.23 4.86 14.20
N LYS A 160 -3.25 4.86 15.11
CA LYS A 160 -2.10 3.94 15.04
C LYS A 160 -2.52 2.48 14.97
N ASN A 161 -3.48 2.08 15.81
CA ASN A 161 -3.97 0.70 15.86
C ASN A 161 -4.80 0.36 14.61
N SER A 162 -5.65 1.28 14.17
CA SER A 162 -6.49 1.09 12.98
C SER A 162 -5.68 1.00 11.68
N LEU A 163 -4.64 1.81 11.54
CA LEU A 163 -3.71 1.71 10.40
C LEU A 163 -2.95 0.37 10.40
N ALA A 164 -2.51 -0.10 11.56
CA ALA A 164 -1.85 -1.40 11.69
C ALA A 164 -2.79 -2.58 11.36
N ALA A 165 -4.08 -2.46 11.67
CA ALA A 165 -5.09 -3.46 11.39
C ALA A 165 -5.57 -3.46 9.92
N SER A 166 -5.39 -2.35 9.19
CA SER A 166 -5.87 -2.20 7.82
C SER A 166 -5.24 -3.22 6.85
N SER A 167 -6.09 -3.89 6.09
CA SER A 167 -5.72 -4.79 4.99
C SER A 167 -5.90 -4.16 3.59
N GLN A 168 -6.21 -2.86 3.53
CA GLN A 168 -6.43 -2.16 2.26
C GLN A 168 -5.11 -1.84 1.53
N LYS A 169 -5.19 -1.61 0.22
CA LYS A 169 -4.02 -1.25 -0.60
C LYS A 169 -3.48 0.14 -0.28
N PHE A 170 -4.39 1.06 0.05
CA PHE A 170 -4.07 2.42 0.43
C PHE A 170 -4.74 2.80 1.74
N ASN A 171 -4.00 3.49 2.59
CA ASN A 171 -4.48 4.13 3.80
C ASN A 171 -4.32 5.65 3.65
N LEU A 172 -5.43 6.39 3.60
CA LEU A 172 -5.43 7.84 3.48
C LEU A 172 -5.91 8.48 4.79
N VAL A 173 -5.07 9.32 5.37
CA VAL A 173 -5.43 10.12 6.54
C VAL A 173 -5.77 11.53 6.07
N TYR A 174 -6.86 12.10 6.58
CA TYR A 174 -7.26 13.45 6.23
C TYR A 174 -7.86 14.21 7.42
N PHE A 175 -7.58 15.51 7.48
CA PHE A 175 -7.98 16.41 8.57
C PHE A 175 -7.82 17.87 8.15
N HIS A 176 -7.90 18.82 9.09
CA HIS A 176 -7.87 20.25 8.78
C HIS A 176 -6.48 20.89 8.87
N HIS A 177 -5.82 20.88 10.03
CA HIS A 177 -4.59 21.63 10.28
C HIS A 177 -3.33 20.92 9.77
N PRO A 178 -2.67 21.36 8.67
CA PRO A 178 -1.57 20.63 8.05
C PRO A 178 -0.32 20.56 8.93
N PRO A 179 0.37 19.40 9.03
CA PRO A 179 1.64 19.31 9.76
C PRO A 179 2.73 20.18 9.11
N TYR A 180 2.69 20.25 7.78
CA TYR A 180 3.60 21.03 6.95
C TYR A 180 2.83 21.88 5.96
N SER A 181 3.11 23.17 5.91
CA SER A 181 2.54 24.10 4.94
C SER A 181 3.45 25.32 4.77
N SER A 182 3.60 25.75 3.53
CA SER A 182 4.25 27.00 3.15
C SER A 182 3.28 28.17 3.11
N GLY A 183 2.00 27.96 3.44
CA GLY A 183 0.96 28.99 3.44
C GLY A 183 1.12 30.01 4.57
N GLN A 184 0.13 30.89 4.69
CA GLN A 184 0.15 31.98 5.66
C GLN A 184 0.06 31.48 7.10
N HIS A 185 -0.76 30.46 7.38
CA HIS A 185 -0.86 29.84 8.70
C HIS A 185 0.34 28.93 8.98
N GLY A 186 0.80 28.18 7.97
CA GLY A 186 2.03 27.41 8.02
C GLY A 186 1.91 26.10 8.80
N ASN A 187 3.03 25.65 9.36
CA ASN A 187 3.13 24.34 10.01
C ASN A 187 2.33 24.27 11.31
N ASN A 188 1.72 23.10 11.58
CA ASN A 188 1.10 22.75 12.85
C ASN A 188 1.88 21.61 13.53
N PRO A 189 2.90 21.91 14.37
CA PRO A 189 3.83 20.88 14.86
C PRO A 189 3.19 19.80 15.74
N TYR A 190 2.06 20.08 16.39
CA TYR A 190 1.32 19.09 17.17
C TYR A 190 0.72 17.98 16.30
N MET A 191 0.50 18.24 15.01
CA MET A 191 0.09 17.25 14.01
C MET A 191 1.26 16.52 13.34
N ASN A 192 2.51 16.69 13.79
CA ASN A 192 3.67 15.92 13.29
C ASN A 192 3.68 14.46 13.81
N TRP A 193 2.55 13.77 13.69
CA TRP A 193 2.44 12.37 14.06
C TRP A 193 3.24 11.50 13.07
N PRO A 194 3.71 10.31 13.48
CA PRO A 194 4.52 9.45 12.63
C PRO A 194 3.64 8.63 11.65
N PHE A 195 2.80 9.30 10.86
CA PHE A 195 1.82 8.69 9.95
C PHE A 195 2.42 7.64 9.01
N LYS A 196 3.55 7.94 8.34
CA LYS A 196 4.28 6.98 7.47
C LYS A 196 4.62 5.70 8.24
N ARG A 197 5.14 5.84 9.45
CA ARG A 197 5.55 4.71 10.30
C ARG A 197 4.35 3.92 10.80
N TRP A 198 3.21 4.57 11.03
CA TRP A 198 1.98 3.91 11.44
C TRP A 198 1.28 3.19 10.28
N GLY A 199 1.68 3.46 9.02
CA GLY A 199 1.20 2.74 7.84
C GLY A 199 0.22 3.52 6.98
N ALA A 200 0.13 4.85 7.14
CA ALA A 200 -0.53 5.71 6.17
C ALA A 200 0.29 5.78 4.87
N ASP A 201 -0.35 6.02 3.73
CA ASP A 201 0.30 6.25 2.44
C ASP A 201 0.31 7.73 2.03
N ALA A 202 -0.64 8.51 2.55
CA ALA A 202 -0.67 9.96 2.38
C ALA A 202 -1.46 10.66 3.51
N VAL A 203 -1.17 11.95 3.69
CA VAL A 203 -1.94 12.86 4.54
C VAL A 203 -2.48 14.01 3.70
N LEU A 204 -3.77 14.31 3.86
CA LEU A 204 -4.47 15.39 3.16
C LEU A 204 -5.01 16.41 4.19
N ALA A 205 -4.77 17.70 3.98
CA ALA A 205 -5.16 18.75 4.91
C ALA A 205 -5.66 20.04 4.23
N GLY A 206 -6.35 20.90 4.97
CA GLY A 206 -6.89 22.20 4.53
C GLY A 206 -6.19 23.36 5.26
N HIS A 207 -6.98 24.26 5.83
CA HIS A 207 -6.62 25.38 6.73
C HIS A 207 -5.83 26.51 6.06
N ASP A 208 -4.72 26.18 5.42
CA ASP A 208 -4.06 27.13 4.56
C ASP A 208 -4.79 27.21 3.23
N HIS A 209 -5.36 28.39 2.94
CA HIS A 209 -6.14 28.64 1.73
C HIS A 209 -5.26 28.78 0.48
N THR A 210 -4.52 27.71 0.21
CA THR A 210 -3.61 27.49 -0.90
C THR A 210 -3.70 26.01 -1.31
N TYR A 211 -3.11 25.67 -2.45
CA TYR A 211 -2.81 24.29 -2.80
C TYR A 211 -1.32 24.06 -2.71
N GLU A 212 -0.92 23.02 -2.01
CA GLU A 212 0.48 22.62 -1.90
C GLU A 212 0.63 21.10 -1.87
N ARG A 213 1.56 20.57 -2.66
CA ARG A 213 2.01 19.18 -2.53
C ARG A 213 3.43 19.15 -1.97
N ILE A 214 3.63 18.38 -0.91
CA ILE A 214 4.89 18.23 -0.20
C ILE A 214 5.28 16.75 -0.20
N ILE A 215 6.53 16.46 -0.58
CA ILE A 215 7.14 15.14 -0.47
C ILE A 215 8.27 15.23 0.55
N LEU A 216 8.04 14.72 1.75
CA LEU A 216 9.02 14.74 2.84
C LEU A 216 9.37 13.30 3.23
N ASN A 217 10.65 12.94 3.17
CA ASN A 217 11.12 11.58 3.45
C ASN A 217 10.31 10.51 2.69
N GLU A 218 10.07 10.76 1.39
CA GLU A 218 9.27 9.91 0.49
C GLU A 218 7.80 9.72 0.90
N PHE A 219 7.27 10.59 1.75
CA PHE A 219 5.87 10.56 2.18
C PHE A 219 5.10 11.77 1.64
N LEU A 220 3.87 11.51 1.19
CA LEU A 220 3.01 12.50 0.55
C LEU A 220 2.18 13.25 1.58
N TYR A 221 2.34 14.57 1.59
CA TYR A 221 1.39 15.50 2.20
C TYR A 221 0.79 16.39 1.11
N ILE A 222 -0.52 16.66 1.19
CA ILE A 222 -1.18 17.63 0.32
C ILE A 222 -2.01 18.58 1.19
N VAL A 223 -1.84 19.88 0.94
CA VAL A 223 -2.68 20.96 1.46
C VAL A 223 -3.60 21.42 0.34
N ASN A 224 -4.91 21.51 0.59
CA ASN A 224 -5.88 22.07 -0.34
C ASN A 224 -7.00 22.82 0.39
N GLY A 225 -6.76 24.08 0.72
CA GLY A 225 -7.76 24.99 1.27
C GLY A 225 -8.38 25.97 0.27
N LEU A 226 -8.42 25.59 -1.02
CA LEU A 226 -8.92 26.47 -2.09
C LEU A 226 -10.41 26.24 -2.40
N GLY A 227 -11.20 25.74 -1.44
CA GLY A 227 -12.59 25.33 -1.63
C GLY A 227 -13.61 26.48 -1.77
N GLY A 228 -13.25 27.72 -1.44
CA GLY A 228 -14.05 28.88 -1.81
C GLY A 228 -14.07 30.06 -0.83
N LYS A 229 -13.51 29.93 0.37
CA LYS A 229 -13.55 30.96 1.41
C LYS A 229 -12.72 32.21 1.05
N SER A 230 -11.40 32.10 1.03
CA SER A 230 -10.46 33.14 0.61
C SER A 230 -9.22 32.49 0.01
N ILE A 231 -8.22 33.27 -0.41
CA ILE A 231 -6.95 32.75 -0.93
C ILE A 231 -5.82 33.44 -0.18
N TYR A 232 -4.88 32.66 0.35
CA TYR A 232 -3.72 33.16 1.08
C TYR A 232 -2.46 33.27 0.22
N THR A 233 -1.48 34.01 0.73
CA THR A 233 -0.13 34.08 0.15
C THR A 233 0.77 32.99 0.72
N PHE A 234 1.80 32.61 -0.02
CA PHE A 234 2.85 31.74 0.50
C PHE A 234 3.92 32.52 1.27
N ASN A 235 4.38 31.92 2.36
CA ASN A 235 5.61 32.24 3.07
C ASN A 235 6.80 31.49 2.45
N THR A 236 7.92 31.43 3.18
CA THR A 236 9.08 30.61 2.80
C THR A 236 8.66 29.15 2.64
N PRO A 237 9.00 28.50 1.50
CA PRO A 237 8.65 27.11 1.28
C PRO A 237 9.27 26.16 2.33
N VAL A 238 8.47 25.22 2.81
CA VAL A 238 8.94 24.14 3.68
C VAL A 238 9.76 23.11 2.90
N THR A 239 10.60 22.36 3.61
CA THR A 239 11.35 21.23 3.04
C THR A 239 10.39 20.23 2.39
N GLY A 240 10.69 19.84 1.15
CA GLY A 240 9.86 18.90 0.40
C GLY A 240 8.70 19.55 -0.37
N SER A 241 8.47 20.86 -0.25
CA SER A 241 7.49 21.59 -1.06
C SER A 241 7.79 21.41 -2.55
N ALA A 242 6.91 20.68 -3.25
CA ALA A 242 7.12 20.27 -4.64
C ALA A 242 6.27 21.09 -5.62
N VAL A 243 5.02 21.40 -5.25
CA VAL A 243 4.10 22.22 -6.05
C VAL A 243 3.33 23.15 -5.12
N ARG A 244 3.17 24.40 -5.53
CA ARG A 244 2.43 25.45 -4.82
C ARG A 244 1.54 26.22 -5.77
N TYR A 245 0.31 26.50 -5.38
CA TYR A 245 -0.65 27.26 -6.19
C TYR A 245 -1.62 28.05 -5.30
N ASN A 246 -1.82 29.33 -5.61
CA ASN A 246 -2.75 30.22 -4.91
C ASN A 246 -3.34 31.30 -5.83
N ASN A 247 -3.52 31.00 -7.12
CA ASN A 247 -3.99 32.01 -8.09
C ASN A 247 -5.51 31.92 -8.37
N ASN A 248 -6.17 30.84 -7.98
CA ASN A 248 -7.60 30.62 -8.18
C ASN A 248 -8.12 29.54 -7.24
N TYR A 249 -9.44 29.48 -7.04
CA TYR A 249 -10.11 28.40 -6.31
C TYR A 249 -10.08 27.08 -7.08
N GLY A 250 -10.23 25.97 -6.38
CA GLY A 250 -10.17 24.65 -6.98
C GLY A 250 -10.52 23.51 -6.03
N ALA A 251 -10.49 22.31 -6.58
CA ALA A 251 -10.72 21.06 -5.86
C ALA A 251 -9.81 19.97 -6.42
N MET A 252 -9.65 18.88 -5.67
CA MET A 252 -8.94 17.71 -6.19
C MET A 252 -9.90 16.62 -6.62
N LEU A 253 -9.55 15.96 -7.73
CA LEU A 253 -10.13 14.72 -8.21
C LEU A 253 -9.16 13.58 -7.96
N ALA A 254 -9.58 12.59 -7.19
CA ALA A 254 -8.86 11.36 -6.98
C ALA A 254 -9.45 10.24 -7.85
N LYS A 255 -8.60 9.51 -8.58
CA LYS A 255 -8.98 8.33 -9.37
C LYS A 255 -8.22 7.11 -8.91
N THR A 256 -8.93 6.02 -8.68
CA THR A 256 -8.36 4.76 -8.23
C THR A 256 -8.21 3.78 -9.38
N TYR A 257 -7.12 3.02 -9.36
CA TYR A 257 -6.84 1.93 -10.29
C TYR A 257 -6.50 0.68 -9.47
N GLU A 258 -6.24 -0.42 -10.16
CA GLU A 258 -5.87 -1.67 -9.49
C GLU A 258 -4.59 -1.54 -8.65
N ASP A 259 -3.61 -0.79 -9.14
CA ASP A 259 -2.24 -0.70 -8.61
C ASP A 259 -1.83 0.72 -8.21
N SER A 260 -2.75 1.68 -8.25
CA SER A 260 -2.39 3.09 -8.07
C SER A 260 -3.57 3.96 -7.68
N LEU A 261 -3.26 5.05 -6.99
CA LEU A 261 -4.18 6.14 -6.68
C LEU A 261 -3.63 7.43 -7.30
N VAL A 262 -4.44 8.14 -8.06
CA VAL A 262 -4.02 9.35 -8.75
C VAL A 262 -4.78 10.57 -8.23
N PHE A 263 -4.05 11.54 -7.70
CA PHE A 263 -4.56 12.85 -7.32
C PHE A 263 -4.36 13.85 -8.46
N ARG A 264 -5.38 14.67 -8.71
CA ARG A 264 -5.33 15.78 -9.66
C ARG A 264 -5.94 17.02 -9.05
N PHE A 265 -5.22 18.13 -9.04
CA PHE A 265 -5.78 19.42 -8.62
C PHE A 265 -6.21 20.23 -9.84
N TYR A 266 -7.46 20.66 -9.84
CA TYR A 266 -8.07 21.47 -10.90
C TYR A 266 -8.59 22.79 -10.33
N THR A 267 -8.47 23.84 -11.12
CA THR A 267 -9.06 25.15 -10.80
C THR A 267 -10.49 25.28 -11.33
N VAL A 268 -11.28 26.20 -10.77
CA VAL A 268 -12.68 26.45 -11.20
C VAL A 268 -12.81 26.88 -12.68
N THR A 269 -11.76 27.44 -13.27
CA THR A 269 -11.56 27.44 -14.73
C THR A 269 -10.84 26.14 -15.08
N PRO A 270 -11.51 25.07 -15.55
CA PRO A 270 -11.06 23.67 -15.43
C PRO A 270 -9.67 23.38 -16.04
N THR A 271 -8.62 23.71 -15.30
CA THR A 271 -7.21 23.61 -15.71
C THR A 271 -6.52 22.71 -14.72
N LEU A 272 -5.90 21.64 -15.22
CA LEU A 272 -5.07 20.77 -14.39
C LEU A 272 -3.82 21.55 -13.94
N ARG A 273 -3.62 21.67 -12.64
CA ARG A 273 -2.48 22.37 -12.04
C ARG A 273 -1.46 21.44 -11.44
N ASP A 274 -1.90 20.30 -10.93
CA ASP A 274 -1.01 19.27 -10.42
C ASP A 274 -1.55 17.86 -10.67
N TYR A 275 -0.63 16.92 -10.79
CA TYR A 275 -0.87 15.50 -10.96
C TYR A 275 0.12 14.72 -10.10
N TYR A 276 -0.39 13.79 -9.31
CA TYR A 276 0.44 12.87 -8.54
C TYR A 276 -0.12 11.46 -8.58
N LYS A 277 0.72 10.48 -8.93
CA LYS A 277 0.40 9.05 -8.90
C LYS A 277 1.05 8.43 -7.66
N LEU A 278 0.23 8.07 -6.69
CA LEU A 278 0.61 7.28 -5.53
C LEU A 278 0.60 5.79 -5.88
N LEU A 279 1.68 5.10 -5.53
CA LEU A 279 1.80 3.65 -5.63
C LEU A 279 1.68 3.04 -4.22
N PRO A 280 1.17 1.80 -4.08
CA PRO A 280 1.12 1.10 -2.81
C PRO A 280 2.52 0.99 -2.19
N ALA A 281 2.61 1.11 -0.87
CA ALA A 281 3.87 0.83 -0.18
C ALA A 281 4.29 -0.63 -0.41
N LYS A 282 5.55 -0.83 -0.79
CA LYS A 282 6.16 -2.17 -0.90
C LYS A 282 6.14 -2.88 0.46
N LYS A 283 6.03 -4.20 0.42
CA LYS A 283 6.14 -5.06 1.60
C LYS A 283 7.49 -5.74 1.61
N THR A 284 8.18 -5.65 2.74
CA THR A 284 9.56 -6.11 2.90
C THR A 284 9.59 -7.36 3.78
N LEU A 285 10.13 -8.45 3.23
CA LEU A 285 10.40 -9.69 3.95
C LEU A 285 11.90 -9.79 4.22
N LEU A 286 12.28 -9.86 5.48
CA LEU A 286 13.59 -10.33 5.91
C LEU A 286 13.54 -11.85 6.06
N LEU A 287 14.23 -12.56 5.18
CA LEU A 287 14.24 -14.02 5.16
C LEU A 287 15.63 -14.54 5.55
N THR A 288 15.65 -15.57 6.39
CA THR A 288 16.82 -16.44 6.60
C THR A 288 16.52 -17.85 6.09
N SER A 289 17.32 -18.34 5.15
CA SER A 289 17.22 -19.69 4.58
C SER A 289 18.59 -20.17 4.13
N LEU A 290 18.86 -21.45 4.32
CA LEU A 290 20.12 -22.10 3.93
C LEU A 290 19.82 -23.28 3.01
N ILE A 291 20.63 -23.45 1.97
CA ILE A 291 20.57 -24.61 1.07
C ILE A 291 21.57 -25.65 1.57
N GLU A 292 21.13 -26.91 1.69
CA GLU A 292 21.90 -27.98 2.35
C GLU A 292 23.31 -28.13 1.80
N GLY A 293 23.46 -28.20 0.47
CA GLY A 293 24.77 -28.37 -0.16
C GLY A 293 25.67 -27.16 -0.01
N PHE A 294 25.11 -25.94 0.01
CA PHE A 294 25.86 -24.69 0.08
C PHE A 294 26.28 -24.28 1.49
N TYR A 295 25.58 -24.78 2.52
CA TYR A 295 25.86 -24.41 3.91
C TYR A 295 27.00 -25.25 4.50
N ASP A 296 28.04 -24.58 4.99
CA ASP A 296 29.12 -25.19 5.76
C ASP A 296 28.87 -25.00 7.26
N SER A 297 28.70 -26.12 7.98
CA SER A 297 28.43 -26.11 9.42
C SER A 297 29.62 -25.70 10.27
N ASP A 298 30.84 -25.80 9.75
CA ASP A 298 32.05 -25.48 10.51
C ASP A 298 32.31 -23.98 10.52
N SER A 299 32.21 -23.33 9.35
CA SER A 299 32.32 -21.87 9.24
C SER A 299 31.02 -21.15 9.62
N GLY A 300 29.88 -21.83 9.55
CA GLY A 300 28.54 -21.22 9.72
C GLY A 300 28.14 -20.31 8.56
N LEU A 301 28.80 -20.43 7.41
CA LEU A 301 28.55 -19.65 6.21
C LEU A 301 27.96 -20.52 5.11
N SER A 302 27.25 -19.88 4.19
CA SER A 302 26.71 -20.49 2.97
C SER A 302 27.39 -19.89 1.75
N VAL A 303 27.56 -20.71 0.71
CA VAL A 303 27.78 -20.19 -0.64
C VAL A 303 26.61 -19.25 -0.98
N MET A 304 26.95 -18.06 -1.47
CA MET A 304 25.97 -17.03 -1.84
C MET A 304 25.39 -17.34 -3.20
N ASP A 305 24.07 -17.35 -3.31
CA ASP A 305 23.37 -17.54 -4.57
C ASP A 305 21.98 -16.89 -4.53
N THR A 306 21.27 -16.97 -5.64
CA THR A 306 19.98 -16.33 -5.82
C THR A 306 18.83 -17.24 -5.41
N ILE A 307 17.99 -16.76 -4.50
CA ILE A 307 16.73 -17.42 -4.12
C ILE A 307 15.56 -16.62 -4.68
N LYS A 308 14.53 -17.34 -5.15
CA LYS A 308 13.22 -16.77 -5.47
C LYS A 308 12.24 -17.11 -4.35
N VAL A 309 11.49 -16.11 -3.89
CA VAL A 309 10.40 -16.26 -2.93
C VAL A 309 9.10 -15.93 -3.63
N LEU A 310 8.11 -16.82 -3.53
CA LEU A 310 6.74 -16.54 -3.94
C LEU A 310 5.87 -16.32 -2.70
N LEU A 311 4.94 -15.38 -2.80
CA LEU A 311 3.83 -15.24 -1.88
C LEU A 311 2.62 -15.94 -2.47
N ARG A 312 2.10 -16.95 -1.79
CA ARG A 312 0.89 -17.67 -2.18
C ARG A 312 -0.23 -17.45 -1.19
N LYS A 313 -1.48 -17.43 -1.67
CA LYS A 313 -2.66 -17.40 -0.80
C LYS A 313 -2.66 -18.59 0.16
N THR A 314 -3.32 -18.47 1.30
CA THR A 314 -3.50 -19.56 2.29
C THR A 314 -4.73 -20.42 2.05
N VAL A 315 -5.43 -20.21 0.95
CA VAL A 315 -6.63 -20.95 0.55
C VAL A 315 -6.41 -21.56 -0.81
N SER A 316 -6.73 -22.85 -0.95
CA SER A 316 -6.65 -23.60 -2.20
C SER A 316 -7.41 -22.87 -3.33
N PRO A 317 -6.86 -22.73 -4.54
CA PRO A 317 -5.68 -23.42 -5.08
C PRO A 317 -4.32 -22.75 -4.79
N TYR A 318 -4.23 -21.90 -3.75
CA TYR A 318 -2.98 -21.26 -3.31
C TYR A 318 -2.30 -20.46 -4.42
N GLU A 319 -3.10 -19.66 -5.12
CA GLU A 319 -2.65 -18.79 -6.22
C GLU A 319 -1.45 -17.91 -5.80
N GLU A 320 -0.52 -17.74 -6.73
CA GLU A 320 0.58 -16.78 -6.57
C GLU A 320 0.02 -15.35 -6.55
N VAL A 321 0.45 -14.58 -5.55
CA VAL A 321 0.09 -13.17 -5.39
C VAL A 321 1.22 -12.28 -5.89
N ASP A 322 2.45 -12.61 -5.53
CA ASP A 322 3.64 -11.87 -5.90
C ASP A 322 4.89 -12.74 -5.80
N SER A 323 6.00 -12.30 -6.40
CA SER A 323 7.30 -12.95 -6.24
C SER A 323 8.47 -11.97 -6.28
N ALA A 324 9.54 -12.33 -5.60
CA ALA A 324 10.77 -11.56 -5.55
C ALA A 324 11.98 -12.51 -5.63
N LYS A 325 13.07 -12.05 -6.27
CA LYS A 325 14.30 -12.83 -6.43
C LYS A 325 15.48 -12.00 -5.93
N VAL A 326 16.28 -12.56 -5.03
CA VAL A 326 17.35 -11.84 -4.30
C VAL A 326 18.60 -12.70 -4.22
N PHE A 327 19.76 -12.07 -4.38
CA PHE A 327 21.06 -12.69 -4.11
C PHE A 327 21.34 -12.68 -2.61
N MET A 328 21.45 -13.86 -2.01
CA MET A 328 21.52 -14.05 -0.57
C MET A 328 22.92 -13.74 -0.01
N SER A 329 22.99 -13.30 1.24
CA SER A 329 24.27 -13.14 1.94
C SER A 329 24.88 -14.49 2.34
N ALA A 330 26.17 -14.48 2.72
CA ALA A 330 26.85 -15.67 3.24
C ALA A 330 26.25 -16.18 4.57
N ALA A 331 25.46 -15.37 5.28
CA ALA A 331 24.71 -15.80 6.45
C ALA A 331 23.35 -16.45 6.10
N GLY A 332 23.04 -16.61 4.81
CA GLY A 332 21.74 -17.10 4.33
C GLY A 332 20.61 -16.09 4.50
N THR A 333 20.92 -14.79 4.60
CA THR A 333 19.91 -13.73 4.79
C THR A 333 19.67 -12.92 3.52
N GLY A 334 18.42 -12.51 3.31
CA GLY A 334 18.02 -11.68 2.16
C GLY A 334 16.82 -10.80 2.48
N THR A 335 16.72 -9.66 1.79
CA THR A 335 15.60 -8.72 1.91
C THR A 335 14.82 -8.70 0.61
N PHE A 336 13.57 -9.17 0.65
CA PHE A 336 12.68 -9.33 -0.50
C PHE A 336 11.60 -8.26 -0.48
N GLU A 337 11.35 -7.60 -1.60
CA GLU A 337 10.31 -6.58 -1.75
C GLU A 337 9.17 -7.06 -2.63
N PHE A 338 7.93 -6.90 -2.16
CA PHE A 338 6.71 -7.28 -2.86
C PHE A 338 5.82 -6.05 -3.09
N ASN A 339 5.23 -5.94 -4.28
CA ASN A 339 4.39 -4.82 -4.70
C ASN A 339 2.89 -5.10 -4.55
N LYS A 340 2.48 -6.38 -4.53
CA LYS A 340 1.07 -6.81 -4.51
C LYS A 340 0.62 -7.35 -3.15
N ALA A 341 1.55 -7.56 -2.23
CA ALA A 341 1.25 -8.03 -0.88
C ALA A 341 0.56 -6.95 -0.02
N LEU A 342 -0.28 -7.39 0.91
CA LEU A 342 -1.06 -6.54 1.81
C LEU A 342 -0.64 -6.79 3.27
N ASN A 343 -0.78 -5.77 4.11
CA ASN A 343 -0.68 -5.95 5.56
C ASN A 343 -1.87 -6.79 6.06
N SER A 344 -1.67 -7.46 7.19
CA SER A 344 -2.71 -8.26 7.88
C SER A 344 -3.35 -9.36 7.03
N THR A 345 -2.80 -9.65 5.84
CA THR A 345 -3.22 -10.75 4.95
C THR A 345 -2.19 -11.86 5.05
N PRO A 346 -2.58 -13.09 5.39
CA PRO A 346 -1.63 -14.18 5.54
C PRO A 346 -1.23 -14.78 4.18
N TYR A 347 0.06 -15.07 4.02
CA TYR A 347 0.64 -15.70 2.82
C TYR A 347 1.54 -16.88 3.19
N TYR A 348 1.47 -17.96 2.42
CA TYR A 348 2.55 -18.94 2.41
C TYR A 348 3.79 -18.34 1.73
N LEU A 349 4.94 -18.52 2.35
CA LEU A 349 6.24 -18.18 1.75
C LEU A 349 6.78 -19.43 1.07
N VAL A 350 6.98 -19.37 -0.25
CA VAL A 350 7.49 -20.50 -1.03
C VAL A 350 8.88 -20.18 -1.53
N ILE A 351 9.84 -20.97 -1.10
CA ILE A 351 11.25 -20.83 -1.43
C ILE A 351 11.57 -21.72 -2.63
N GLN A 352 12.15 -21.11 -3.66
CA GLN A 352 12.66 -21.79 -4.84
C GLN A 352 14.13 -21.41 -5.05
N HIS A 353 14.95 -22.42 -5.30
CA HIS A 353 16.36 -22.29 -5.63
C HIS A 353 16.70 -23.30 -6.73
N ARG A 354 17.76 -23.04 -7.50
CA ARG A 354 18.05 -23.74 -8.75
C ARG A 354 18.34 -25.24 -8.62
N ASN A 355 18.70 -25.70 -7.43
CA ASN A 355 19.13 -27.09 -7.18
C ASN A 355 18.59 -27.63 -5.85
N SER A 356 17.49 -27.07 -5.36
CA SER A 356 16.89 -27.46 -4.08
C SER A 356 15.41 -27.75 -4.23
N ILE A 357 14.88 -28.53 -3.28
CA ILE A 357 13.45 -28.81 -3.23
C ILE A 357 12.65 -27.53 -2.93
N GLU A 358 11.53 -27.33 -3.63
CA GLU A 358 10.59 -26.26 -3.31
C GLU A 358 10.09 -26.41 -1.86
N THR A 359 10.26 -25.37 -1.04
CA THR A 359 9.95 -25.42 0.40
C THR A 359 8.95 -24.34 0.79
N TRP A 360 7.87 -24.75 1.46
CA TRP A 360 6.81 -23.85 1.92
C TRP A 360 6.95 -23.55 3.42
N SER A 361 6.61 -22.34 3.84
CA SER A 361 6.48 -22.01 5.28
C SER A 361 5.40 -22.87 5.94
N LEU A 362 5.58 -23.20 7.23
CA LEU A 362 4.62 -24.03 7.99
C LEU A 362 3.17 -23.55 7.90
N SER A 363 2.97 -22.24 7.93
CA SER A 363 1.66 -21.60 7.93
C SER A 363 1.71 -20.28 7.16
N GLY A 364 0.56 -19.63 7.02
CA GLY A 364 0.45 -18.28 6.49
C GLY A 364 1.08 -17.23 7.42
N ASN A 365 1.81 -16.30 6.84
CA ASN A 365 2.48 -15.20 7.55
C ASN A 365 1.97 -13.85 7.01
N SER A 366 1.73 -12.90 7.89
CA SER A 366 1.19 -11.58 7.53
C SER A 366 2.23 -10.49 7.72
N PHE A 367 2.30 -9.56 6.76
CA PHE A 367 3.06 -8.33 6.95
C PHE A 367 2.36 -7.43 7.97
N SER A 368 3.15 -6.77 8.81
CA SER A 368 2.69 -5.74 9.75
C SER A 368 3.54 -4.49 9.58
N ALA A 369 2.89 -3.34 9.43
CA ALA A 369 3.55 -2.08 9.10
C ALA A 369 4.57 -2.23 7.94
N ASN A 370 4.16 -2.95 6.88
CA ASN A 370 4.95 -3.25 5.69
C ASN A 370 6.15 -4.20 5.88
N ASN A 371 6.31 -4.81 7.05
CA ASN A 371 7.46 -5.66 7.37
C ASN A 371 7.03 -7.07 7.79
N LEU A 372 7.86 -8.05 7.43
CA LEU A 372 7.76 -9.44 7.89
C LEU A 372 9.18 -10.01 8.05
N SER A 373 9.39 -10.84 9.07
CA SER A 373 10.63 -11.60 9.24
C SER A 373 10.32 -13.09 9.33
N TYR A 374 11.08 -13.92 8.63
CA TYR A 374 10.93 -15.37 8.68
C TYR A 374 12.29 -16.08 8.65
N ASP A 375 12.48 -17.07 9.53
CA ASP A 375 13.72 -17.83 9.64
C ASP A 375 13.39 -19.34 9.58
N PHE A 376 13.83 -19.99 8.50
CA PHE A 376 13.69 -21.43 8.30
C PHE A 376 14.69 -22.26 9.11
N THR A 377 15.77 -21.65 9.61
CA THR A 377 16.95 -22.38 10.09
C THR A 377 16.87 -22.82 11.55
N GLY A 378 15.91 -22.27 12.30
CA GLY A 378 15.81 -22.48 13.76
C GLY A 378 15.12 -23.77 14.18
N ALA A 379 14.23 -24.34 13.36
CA ALA A 379 13.51 -25.57 13.67
C ALA A 379 12.97 -26.24 12.41
N VAL A 380 12.82 -27.57 12.43
CA VAL A 380 12.27 -28.33 11.30
C VAL A 380 10.83 -27.91 10.96
N ASN A 381 10.05 -27.55 11.98
CA ASN A 381 8.66 -27.11 11.85
C ASN A 381 8.52 -25.65 11.39
N LYS A 382 9.57 -25.06 10.83
CA LYS A 382 9.46 -23.83 10.04
C LYS A 382 9.03 -24.15 8.60
N ALA A 383 9.29 -25.34 8.10
CA ALA A 383 8.73 -25.78 6.83
C ALA A 383 7.43 -26.56 7.02
N TYR A 384 6.53 -26.43 6.05
CA TYR A 384 5.35 -27.28 5.94
C TYR A 384 5.81 -28.75 5.83
N GLY A 385 5.13 -29.64 6.55
CA GLY A 385 5.49 -31.06 6.58
C GLY A 385 6.84 -31.39 7.23
N ASN A 386 7.47 -30.45 7.97
CA ASN A 386 8.83 -30.62 8.52
C ASN A 386 9.88 -30.92 7.44
N ASN A 387 9.72 -30.33 6.25
CA ASN A 387 10.54 -30.64 5.07
C ASN A 387 11.89 -29.90 5.06
N LEU A 388 12.72 -30.10 6.09
CA LEU A 388 14.07 -29.53 6.22
C LEU A 388 15.07 -30.57 6.73
N LYS A 389 16.33 -30.42 6.32
CA LYS A 389 17.48 -31.22 6.77
C LYS A 389 18.18 -30.53 7.94
N LEU A 390 18.45 -31.28 9.02
CA LEU A 390 19.40 -30.81 10.03
C LEU A 390 20.84 -31.02 9.54
N LYS A 391 21.63 -29.94 9.42
CA LYS A 391 23.07 -29.95 9.10
C LYS A 391 23.82 -29.16 10.18
N GLY A 392 24.62 -29.84 10.98
CA GLY A 392 25.19 -29.26 12.20
C GLY A 392 24.09 -28.83 13.17
N SER A 393 24.02 -27.53 13.48
CA SER A 393 23.01 -26.94 14.37
C SER A 393 21.88 -26.19 13.64
N LYS A 394 21.88 -26.21 12.30
CA LYS A 394 20.94 -25.44 11.47
C LYS A 394 20.08 -26.34 10.60
N TYR A 395 18.83 -25.94 10.40
CA TYR A 395 17.95 -26.55 9.41
C TYR A 395 18.16 -25.90 8.04
N CYS A 396 18.35 -26.74 7.03
CA CYS A 396 18.61 -26.36 5.65
C CYS A 396 17.53 -26.96 4.74
N ILE A 397 17.27 -26.29 3.61
CA ILE A 397 16.45 -26.82 2.53
C ILE A 397 17.24 -27.90 1.80
N TYR A 398 16.62 -29.06 1.56
CA TYR A 398 17.25 -30.18 0.87
C TYR A 398 17.73 -29.80 -0.52
N SER A 399 18.97 -30.16 -0.85
CA SER A 399 19.54 -30.05 -2.19
C SER A 399 19.24 -31.30 -3.01
N GLY A 400 19.04 -31.17 -4.32
CA GLY A 400 18.95 -32.31 -5.23
C GLY A 400 17.75 -32.37 -6.16
N ASP A 401 16.80 -31.44 -6.08
CA ASP A 401 15.75 -31.32 -7.11
C ASP A 401 16.31 -30.46 -8.25
N ILE A 402 16.92 -31.10 -9.25
CA ILE A 402 17.68 -30.45 -10.33
C ILE A 402 16.75 -30.12 -11.50
N ASN A 403 15.79 -31.02 -11.77
CA ASN A 403 14.82 -30.86 -12.84
C ASN A 403 13.60 -30.00 -12.41
N GLN A 404 13.47 -29.68 -11.12
CA GLN A 404 12.41 -28.86 -10.50
C GLN A 404 11.01 -29.47 -10.65
N ASP A 405 10.91 -30.80 -10.58
CA ASP A 405 9.64 -31.54 -10.65
C ASP A 405 8.99 -31.79 -9.28
N GLY A 406 9.68 -31.43 -8.20
CA GLY A 406 9.21 -31.58 -6.82
C GLY A 406 9.53 -32.94 -6.20
N TYR A 407 10.36 -33.75 -6.85
CA TYR A 407 10.92 -34.99 -6.33
C TYR A 407 12.45 -34.88 -6.38
N ILE A 408 13.13 -35.49 -5.41
CA ILE A 408 14.56 -35.77 -5.52
C ILE A 408 14.64 -37.25 -5.81
N ASP A 409 14.94 -37.62 -7.05
CA ASP A 409 14.90 -39.02 -7.47
C ASP A 409 16.02 -39.41 -8.46
N GLY A 410 15.90 -40.61 -9.04
CA GLY A 410 16.91 -41.14 -9.97
C GLY A 410 17.10 -40.29 -11.22
N SER A 411 16.12 -39.46 -11.61
CA SER A 411 16.24 -38.54 -12.73
C SER A 411 17.19 -37.39 -12.41
N ASP A 412 17.16 -36.85 -11.18
CA ASP A 412 18.09 -35.84 -10.71
C ASP A 412 19.50 -36.40 -10.54
N VAL A 413 19.61 -37.59 -9.93
CA VAL A 413 20.87 -38.32 -9.81
C VAL A 413 21.54 -38.49 -11.17
N SER A 414 20.76 -38.89 -12.18
CA SER A 414 21.27 -39.08 -13.54
C SER A 414 21.80 -37.78 -14.15
N LEU A 415 21.18 -36.63 -13.86
CA LEU A 415 21.68 -35.33 -14.34
C LEU A 415 23.03 -35.00 -13.72
N VAL A 416 23.16 -35.18 -12.40
CA VAL A 416 24.43 -34.94 -11.69
C VAL A 416 25.51 -35.92 -12.16
N ASP A 417 25.22 -37.22 -12.24
CA ASP A 417 26.17 -38.25 -12.67
C ASP A 417 26.73 -38.01 -14.09
N ASN A 418 25.88 -37.59 -15.02
CA ASN A 418 26.31 -37.22 -16.37
C ASN A 418 27.30 -36.05 -16.36
N ASP A 419 27.06 -35.04 -15.52
CA ASP A 419 27.92 -33.87 -15.39
C ASP A 419 29.22 -34.19 -14.63
N VAL A 420 29.19 -35.09 -13.64
CA VAL A 420 30.39 -35.66 -13.00
C VAL A 420 31.26 -36.37 -14.04
N PHE A 421 30.67 -37.20 -14.90
CA PHE A 421 31.39 -37.98 -15.92
C PHE A 421 32.19 -37.09 -16.89
N ILE A 422 31.64 -35.92 -17.24
CA ILE A 422 32.31 -34.96 -18.13
C ILE A 422 33.13 -33.90 -17.38
N SER A 423 33.20 -33.98 -16.04
CA SER A 423 33.86 -32.99 -15.18
C SER A 423 33.34 -31.57 -15.45
N ALA A 424 32.01 -31.44 -15.48
CA ALA A 424 31.37 -30.15 -15.73
C ALA A 424 31.74 -29.13 -14.66
N SER A 425 31.83 -27.86 -15.05
CA SER A 425 32.20 -26.76 -14.15
C SER A 425 31.52 -25.46 -14.54
N GLY A 426 31.44 -24.54 -13.57
CA GLY A 426 30.78 -23.25 -13.68
C GLY A 426 29.44 -23.20 -12.94
N TYR A 427 28.59 -22.24 -13.31
CA TYR A 427 27.29 -22.06 -12.67
C TYR A 427 26.26 -23.05 -13.23
N LEU A 428 26.26 -24.27 -12.69
CA LEU A 428 25.42 -25.38 -13.12
C LEU A 428 24.38 -25.73 -12.06
N ASN A 429 23.19 -26.22 -12.45
CA ASN A 429 22.20 -26.69 -11.47
C ASN A 429 22.70 -27.93 -10.73
N THR A 430 23.52 -28.74 -11.39
CA THR A 430 24.14 -29.98 -10.89
C THR A 430 25.33 -29.76 -9.94
N ASP A 431 25.81 -28.52 -9.79
CA ASP A 431 26.72 -28.11 -8.70
C ASP A 431 25.88 -27.81 -7.45
N LEU A 432 25.70 -28.82 -6.61
CA LEU A 432 24.93 -28.77 -5.36
C LEU A 432 25.75 -28.21 -4.20
N SER A 433 27.08 -28.29 -4.25
CA SER A 433 28.00 -27.79 -3.23
C SER A 433 28.31 -26.29 -3.37
N GLY A 434 28.18 -25.76 -4.58
CA GLY A 434 28.43 -24.37 -4.94
C GLY A 434 29.90 -24.04 -5.12
N ASP A 435 30.75 -25.03 -5.38
CA ASP A 435 32.21 -24.85 -5.54
C ASP A 435 32.66 -24.62 -7.00
N ASN A 436 31.69 -24.53 -7.93
CA ASN A 436 31.85 -24.43 -9.38
C ASN A 436 32.29 -25.72 -10.09
N PHE A 437 32.26 -26.86 -9.43
CA PHE A 437 32.47 -28.17 -10.05
C PHE A 437 31.25 -29.05 -9.79
N THR A 438 30.93 -29.91 -10.74
CA THR A 438 30.01 -31.02 -10.48
C THR A 438 30.85 -32.27 -10.30
N ASP A 439 30.92 -32.76 -9.05
CA ASP A 439 31.77 -33.88 -8.66
C ASP A 439 31.06 -34.89 -7.75
N VAL A 440 31.84 -35.80 -7.16
CA VAL A 440 31.32 -36.88 -6.31
C VAL A 440 30.64 -36.36 -5.03
N ASN A 441 30.98 -35.15 -4.56
CA ASN A 441 30.34 -34.53 -3.41
C ASN A 441 28.89 -34.13 -3.76
N ASP A 442 28.68 -33.57 -4.95
CA ASP A 442 27.34 -33.24 -5.46
C ASP A 442 26.51 -34.49 -5.67
N LEU A 443 27.11 -35.52 -6.28
CA LEU A 443 26.46 -36.81 -6.49
C LEU A 443 26.03 -37.44 -5.15
N SER A 444 26.90 -37.38 -4.14
CA SER A 444 26.57 -37.88 -2.81
C SER A 444 25.41 -37.13 -2.16
N LEU A 445 25.26 -35.82 -2.40
CA LEU A 445 24.15 -35.04 -1.86
C LEU A 445 22.82 -35.48 -2.47
N VAL A 446 22.73 -35.53 -3.80
CA VAL A 446 21.51 -35.93 -4.50
C VAL A 446 21.16 -37.40 -4.23
N ASP A 447 22.15 -38.30 -4.19
CA ASP A 447 21.93 -39.72 -3.89
C ASP A 447 21.35 -39.94 -2.49
N ASN A 448 21.91 -39.27 -1.49
CA ASN A 448 21.45 -39.40 -0.10
C ASN A 448 20.00 -38.93 0.06
N ASN A 449 19.61 -37.85 -0.62
CA ASN A 449 18.27 -37.29 -0.54
C ASN A 449 17.27 -38.04 -1.43
N SER A 450 17.72 -38.61 -2.54
CA SER A 450 16.95 -39.54 -3.38
C SER A 450 16.64 -40.83 -2.62
N PHE A 451 17.63 -41.38 -1.92
CA PHE A 451 17.46 -42.59 -1.10
C PHE A 451 16.42 -42.40 0.01
N THR A 452 16.31 -41.20 0.58
CA THR A 452 15.30 -40.88 1.60
C THR A 452 13.97 -40.41 1.03
N SER A 453 13.81 -40.41 -0.31
CA SER A 453 12.58 -40.03 -1.02
C SER A 453 12.10 -38.62 -0.66
N VAL A 454 13.03 -37.66 -0.62
CA VAL A 454 12.69 -36.25 -0.37
C VAL A 454 11.80 -35.73 -1.51
N THR A 455 10.71 -35.06 -1.14
CA THR A 455 9.74 -34.48 -2.10
C THR A 455 9.28 -33.12 -1.59
N ALA A 456 8.72 -32.29 -2.49
CA ALA A 456 8.15 -31.02 -2.14
C ALA A 456 6.82 -31.24 -1.40
N VAL A 457 6.75 -30.82 -0.13
CA VAL A 457 5.55 -30.95 0.69
C VAL A 457 4.79 -29.62 0.72
N LYS A 458 3.53 -29.65 0.30
CA LYS A 458 2.68 -28.46 0.09
C LYS A 458 1.37 -28.57 0.90
N PRO A 459 0.72 -27.45 1.28
CA PRO A 459 -0.51 -27.42 2.07
C PRO A 459 -1.77 -28.00 1.41
#